data_AF-A0A2P2MVK1-F1
#
_entry.id   AF-A0A2P2MVK1-F1
#
_cell.length_a   1.000
_cell.length_b   1.000
_cell.length_c   1.000
_cell.angle_alpha   90.00
_cell.angle_beta   90.00
_cell.angle_gamma   90.00
#
_symmetry.space_group_name_H-M   'P 1'
#
loop_
_entity.id
_entity.type
_entity.pdbx_description
1 polymer ?
#
loop_
_entity_poly.entity_id
_entity_poly.type
_entity_poly.pdbx_seq_one_letter_code
_entity_poly.pdbx_strand_id
1 'polypeptide(L)'
;MTPSASRTRRGLWCCPLSVPPPSPDNLVTIRKTRHKKMAHSASKPPGPNSVPSSPQSSKSGLNFVVRMDPRRILSPGRVSPIDSDPTAAGSIEEFAPEPDPAQVPGSAPVPKSGTSNSFRACNESHSGDVRLKLRGRKGGSLVLEMSSEVLIASSEVFAGLISEYRKGLGSSNGGNSSNCRIEVPDVQDLGVFKDTIELMFEEDIPKRLLKFGARRAIDILEVSAGIQFAKGVYSCLKYLEAVPWTEEEQDKLRSLLAMHTFDETSTEDILARLYLRSSVDSQQNLAKQLVLAITTCSDANARNELKSLVRGLLCKSSVYEKDQPDLTKEDLYVVCQSCLGSLTSLLEEASDMTTDGEKEKETTGKPLIERISKQVDNINWLLEILLDRQIGEEFVDMWADQGELLKMHRNASPMVRYELSRISAILFIAMGTRKLQCHSEARAGLLQAWFGPMLLDFGWLQRCKKGLDMKALEEAMGQTLLTLPLKQQYMLFMQWFRCFSKRGTECPNLSKAFQIWWRRSFAKGSETYIFESR
;
A
#
# COMPACT_ATOMS: atom_id res chain seq x y z
N MET A 1 -3.94 61.90 -17.84
CA MET A 1 -5.41 61.87 -17.94
C MET A 1 -5.83 60.52 -18.51
N THR A 2 -6.70 59.81 -17.81
CA THR A 2 -7.60 58.77 -18.37
C THR A 2 -8.95 59.45 -18.69
N PRO A 3 -10.01 58.79 -19.20
CA PRO A 3 -10.16 57.39 -19.61
C PRO A 3 -10.81 57.19 -21.00
N SER A 4 -10.94 55.94 -21.44
CA SER A 4 -12.26 55.32 -21.71
C SER A 4 -12.09 53.85 -22.13
N ALA A 5 -13.13 53.03 -21.96
CA ALA A 5 -13.08 51.59 -22.25
C ALA A 5 -14.45 51.04 -22.68
N SER A 6 -14.47 50.19 -23.71
CA SER A 6 -15.56 49.27 -24.05
C SER A 6 -15.07 48.30 -25.16
N ARG A 7 -15.61 47.10 -25.39
CA ARG A 7 -16.64 46.34 -24.64
C ARG A 7 -16.43 44.83 -24.89
N THR A 8 -16.83 44.00 -23.93
CA THR A 8 -16.80 42.52 -24.05
C THR A 8 -17.80 41.98 -25.07
N ARG A 9 -17.43 40.87 -25.75
CA ARG A 9 -18.38 39.87 -26.26
C ARG A 9 -17.90 38.48 -25.88
N ARG A 10 -18.70 37.75 -25.08
CA ARG A 10 -18.52 36.30 -24.84
C ARG A 10 -19.34 35.55 -25.88
N GLY A 11 -18.71 34.68 -26.65
CA GLY A 11 -19.43 33.76 -27.55
C GLY A 11 -19.73 32.45 -26.85
N LEU A 12 -20.90 32.32 -26.24
CA LEU A 12 -21.40 31.00 -25.81
C LEU A 12 -21.87 30.22 -27.04
N TRP A 13 -21.32 29.02 -27.24
CA TRP A 13 -21.82 28.06 -28.22
C TRP A 13 -22.31 26.81 -27.48
N CYS A 14 -23.63 26.66 -27.39
CA CYS A 14 -24.27 25.46 -26.87
C CYS A 14 -25.17 24.88 -27.96
N CYS A 15 -24.90 23.65 -28.40
CA CYS A 15 -25.85 22.77 -29.09
C CYS A 15 -25.38 21.30 -28.94
N PRO A 16 -26.28 20.31 -29.11
CA PRO A 16 -26.22 19.11 -28.27
C PRO A 16 -25.66 17.83 -28.92
N LEU A 17 -25.39 16.84 -28.06
CA LEU A 17 -25.22 15.43 -28.41
C LEU A 17 -26.50 14.84 -29.02
N SER A 18 -26.41 14.25 -30.21
CA SER A 18 -27.24 13.13 -30.68
C SER A 18 -26.70 12.54 -31.99
N VAL A 19 -27.01 11.25 -32.24
CA VAL A 19 -26.70 10.46 -33.46
C VAL A 19 -25.21 10.19 -33.75
N PRO A 20 -24.67 9.01 -33.41
CA PRO A 20 -23.47 8.47 -34.03
C PRO A 20 -23.78 7.91 -35.43
N PRO A 21 -22.83 7.95 -36.40
CA PRO A 21 -23.03 7.33 -37.71
C PRO A 21 -23.01 5.78 -37.62
N PRO A 22 -23.78 5.08 -38.47
CA PRO A 22 -23.84 3.62 -38.45
C PRO A 22 -22.56 2.96 -38.98
N SER A 23 -22.13 1.88 -38.34
CA SER A 23 -20.97 1.08 -38.76
C SER A 23 -21.34 0.14 -39.92
N PRO A 24 -20.66 0.20 -41.08
CA PRO A 24 -20.94 -0.66 -42.22
C PRO A 24 -20.16 -1.98 -42.13
N ASP A 25 -20.80 -3.02 -41.60
CA ASP A 25 -20.21 -4.36 -41.52
C ASP A 25 -21.09 -5.40 -42.24
N ASN A 26 -20.50 -6.11 -43.21
CA ASN A 26 -21.03 -7.25 -43.98
C ASN A 26 -22.23 -7.03 -44.93
N LEU A 27 -22.01 -7.33 -46.23
CA LEU A 27 -22.69 -8.44 -46.92
C LEU A 27 -22.12 -8.67 -48.34
N VAL A 28 -21.29 -9.71 -48.51
CA VAL A 28 -21.10 -10.39 -49.82
C VAL A 28 -21.09 -11.90 -49.60
N THR A 29 -22.17 -12.56 -50.03
CA THR A 29 -22.31 -14.02 -49.93
C THR A 29 -21.68 -14.69 -51.15
N ILE A 30 -20.66 -15.53 -50.95
CA ILE A 30 -20.19 -16.49 -51.97
C ILE A 30 -20.36 -17.93 -51.46
N ARG A 31 -20.69 -18.82 -52.39
CA ARG A 31 -21.35 -20.12 -52.15
C ARG A 31 -20.42 -21.16 -51.51
N LYS A 32 -20.99 -21.96 -50.60
CA LYS A 32 -20.44 -23.27 -50.22
C LYS A 32 -20.66 -24.27 -51.36
N THR A 33 -19.62 -24.98 -51.79
CA THR A 33 -19.74 -26.29 -52.46
C THR A 33 -19.22 -27.38 -51.51
N ARG A 34 -19.83 -28.57 -51.56
CA ARG A 34 -19.67 -29.62 -50.54
C ARG A 34 -19.73 -31.00 -51.19
N HIS A 35 -18.57 -31.60 -51.46
CA HIS A 35 -18.48 -32.99 -51.94
C HIS A 35 -17.92 -33.94 -50.86
N LYS A 36 -18.27 -35.23 -51.00
CA LYS A 36 -18.10 -36.26 -49.96
C LYS A 36 -16.76 -37.00 -50.08
N LYS A 37 -16.37 -37.65 -48.98
CA LYS A 37 -15.33 -38.69 -48.94
C LYS A 37 -15.72 -39.92 -49.76
N MET A 38 -14.73 -40.65 -50.30
CA MET A 38 -14.63 -42.11 -50.11
C MET A 38 -13.15 -42.54 -50.13
N ALA A 39 -12.86 -43.84 -49.98
CA ALA A 39 -11.55 -44.37 -49.58
C ALA A 39 -11.13 -45.65 -50.34
N HIS A 40 -10.09 -46.35 -49.83
CA HIS A 40 -9.44 -47.58 -50.35
C HIS A 40 -8.43 -47.32 -51.51
N SER A 41 -7.31 -48.05 -51.67
CA SER A 41 -6.71 -49.18 -50.90
C SER A 41 -5.17 -49.17 -50.95
N ALA A 42 -4.51 -50.08 -50.21
CA ALA A 42 -3.08 -50.05 -49.86
C ALA A 42 -2.11 -50.80 -50.81
N SER A 43 -0.81 -50.50 -50.71
CA SER A 43 0.31 -51.47 -50.89
C SER A 43 1.63 -51.00 -50.22
N LYS A 44 2.49 -51.95 -49.84
CA LYS A 44 3.82 -51.85 -49.15
C LYS A 44 4.37 -53.29 -48.93
N PRO A 45 5.63 -53.55 -48.50
CA PRO A 45 6.87 -52.75 -48.45
C PRO A 45 7.98 -53.47 -49.28
N PRO A 46 9.27 -53.74 -48.90
CA PRO A 46 9.91 -53.98 -47.57
C PRO A 46 11.05 -53.00 -47.17
N GLY A 47 11.60 -53.19 -45.96
CA GLY A 47 12.78 -52.50 -45.37
C GLY A 47 14.03 -53.41 -45.34
N PRO A 48 14.81 -53.55 -44.23
CA PRO A 48 14.63 -53.06 -42.83
C PRO A 48 15.25 -51.66 -42.62
N ASN A 49 15.74 -51.11 -41.48
CA ASN A 49 16.02 -51.47 -40.06
C ASN A 49 15.58 -50.27 -39.14
N SER A 50 15.47 -50.25 -37.80
CA SER A 50 16.07 -50.95 -36.63
C SER A 50 17.46 -50.39 -36.18
N VAL A 51 17.78 -50.13 -34.89
CA VAL A 51 17.03 -50.12 -33.60
C VAL A 51 17.48 -48.92 -32.71
N PRO A 52 16.73 -48.53 -31.65
CA PRO A 52 16.91 -47.26 -30.89
C PRO A 52 17.55 -47.41 -29.49
N SER A 53 17.79 -46.27 -28.82
CA SER A 53 18.19 -46.19 -27.40
C SER A 53 17.38 -45.16 -26.60
N SER A 54 16.93 -45.53 -25.41
CA SER A 54 16.39 -44.63 -24.35
C SER A 54 16.43 -45.37 -23.00
N PRO A 55 16.83 -44.73 -21.89
CA PRO A 55 16.73 -45.32 -20.55
C PRO A 55 15.51 -44.80 -19.77
N GLN A 56 14.87 -45.66 -18.98
CA GLN A 56 13.82 -45.30 -18.01
C GLN A 56 14.08 -45.86 -16.60
N SER A 57 13.94 -44.97 -15.62
CA SER A 57 13.47 -45.21 -14.24
C SER A 57 14.24 -46.10 -13.24
N SER A 58 14.53 -45.49 -12.09
CA SER A 58 14.28 -46.02 -10.73
C SER A 58 14.06 -44.80 -9.81
N LYS A 59 12.89 -44.43 -9.27
CA LYS A 59 11.79 -45.07 -8.50
C LYS A 59 11.99 -45.09 -6.97
N SER A 60 11.64 -43.97 -6.33
CA SER A 60 11.03 -43.79 -4.99
C SER A 60 10.55 -42.32 -4.96
N GLY A 61 9.34 -41.92 -4.54
CA GLY A 61 8.55 -42.27 -3.35
C GLY A 61 8.54 -41.03 -2.45
N LEU A 62 7.44 -40.38 -2.05
CA LEU A 62 6.01 -40.77 -1.95
C LEU A 62 5.06 -39.64 -2.40
N ASN A 63 3.76 -39.93 -2.50
CA ASN A 63 2.70 -38.96 -2.83
C ASN A 63 2.03 -38.38 -1.57
N PHE A 64 1.80 -37.06 -1.52
CA PHE A 64 0.46 -36.49 -1.24
C PHE A 64 0.40 -34.97 -1.55
N VAL A 65 -0.41 -34.56 -2.52
CA VAL A 65 -0.88 -33.17 -2.67
C VAL A 65 -2.34 -33.21 -3.12
N VAL A 66 -3.24 -32.62 -2.34
CA VAL A 66 -4.66 -32.52 -2.67
C VAL A 66 -4.87 -31.41 -3.69
N ARG A 67 -5.61 -31.72 -4.76
CA ARG A 67 -6.02 -30.79 -5.81
C ARG A 67 -7.10 -29.84 -5.29
N MET A 68 -6.84 -28.53 -5.27
CA MET A 68 -7.86 -27.50 -5.04
C MET A 68 -7.93 -26.47 -6.18
N ASP A 69 -9.09 -25.82 -6.27
CA ASP A 69 -9.59 -25.05 -7.42
C ASP A 69 -9.37 -23.53 -7.22
N PRO A 70 -8.74 -22.79 -8.15
CA PRO A 70 -8.38 -21.37 -7.98
C PRO A 70 -9.57 -20.41 -8.11
N ARG A 71 -10.59 -20.54 -7.24
CA ARG A 71 -11.72 -19.60 -7.12
C ARG A 71 -12.23 -19.41 -5.67
N ARG A 72 -11.41 -18.79 -4.81
CA ARG A 72 -11.92 -18.07 -3.64
C ARG A 72 -11.07 -16.84 -3.33
N ILE A 73 -11.62 -15.65 -3.59
CA ILE A 73 -11.06 -14.39 -3.12
C ILE A 73 -11.46 -14.22 -1.66
N LEU A 74 -10.51 -13.89 -0.78
CA LEU A 74 -10.77 -13.42 0.58
C LEU A 74 -9.88 -12.21 0.83
N SER A 75 -10.47 -11.11 1.30
CA SER A 75 -9.74 -9.88 1.61
C SER A 75 -8.92 -10.03 2.90
N PRO A 76 -7.77 -9.33 3.03
CA PRO A 76 -6.98 -9.38 4.26
C PRO A 76 -7.74 -8.69 5.41
N GLY A 77 -7.94 -9.37 6.55
CA GLY A 77 -8.55 -8.73 7.71
C GLY A 77 -9.34 -9.62 8.68
N ARG A 78 -8.75 -10.72 9.16
CA ARG A 78 -9.02 -11.35 10.49
C ARG A 78 -8.12 -12.58 10.67
N VAL A 79 -7.39 -12.63 11.78
CA VAL A 79 -6.73 -13.84 12.27
C VAL A 79 -7.54 -14.34 13.46
N SER A 80 -8.05 -15.56 13.39
CA SER A 80 -8.63 -16.25 14.54
C SER A 80 -7.55 -17.16 15.16
N PRO A 81 -7.52 -17.35 16.49
CA PRO A 81 -6.53 -18.24 17.12
C PRO A 81 -6.65 -19.69 16.65
N ILE A 82 -5.51 -20.40 16.69
CA ILE A 82 -5.46 -21.86 16.65
C ILE A 82 -5.73 -22.35 18.07
N ASP A 83 -6.68 -23.26 18.25
CA ASP A 83 -6.95 -23.95 19.51
C ASP A 83 -6.69 -25.46 19.35
N SER A 84 -6.40 -26.15 20.44
CA SER A 84 -5.89 -27.54 20.43
C SER A 84 -6.74 -28.49 21.28
N ASP A 85 -7.44 -29.38 20.57
CA ASP A 85 -8.14 -30.57 21.09
C ASP A 85 -7.15 -31.59 21.73
N PRO A 86 -7.60 -32.64 22.49
CA PRO A 86 -8.99 -32.95 22.87
C PRO A 86 -9.19 -33.40 24.35
N THR A 87 -10.46 -33.53 24.77
CA THR A 87 -10.93 -34.54 25.76
C THR A 87 -12.43 -34.85 25.50
N ALA A 88 -12.89 -36.05 25.85
CA ALA A 88 -14.15 -36.63 25.35
C ALA A 88 -15.28 -36.83 26.40
N ALA A 89 -16.46 -37.25 25.91
CA ALA A 89 -17.75 -37.51 26.60
C ALA A 89 -18.58 -36.26 26.98
N GLY A 90 -19.92 -36.28 26.91
CA GLY A 90 -20.82 -37.28 26.34
C GLY A 90 -22.31 -37.07 26.69
N SER A 91 -23.22 -37.58 25.83
CA SER A 91 -24.67 -37.79 26.07
C SER A 91 -25.65 -36.59 26.14
N ILE A 92 -26.26 -36.28 24.99
CA ILE A 92 -27.71 -36.22 24.69
C ILE A 92 -28.69 -35.82 25.84
N GLU A 93 -29.48 -34.75 25.65
CA GLU A 93 -30.95 -34.81 25.46
C GLU A 93 -31.56 -33.47 24.94
N GLU A 94 -32.76 -33.54 24.37
CA GLU A 94 -33.48 -32.48 23.64
C GLU A 94 -34.97 -32.53 24.00
N PHE A 95 -35.56 -31.46 24.56
CA PHE A 95 -37.03 -31.33 24.70
C PHE A 95 -37.52 -29.87 24.83
N ALA A 96 -38.74 -29.65 24.32
CA ALA A 96 -39.60 -28.47 24.45
C ALA A 96 -41.08 -28.94 24.23
N PRO A 97 -42.15 -28.11 24.39
CA PRO A 97 -42.24 -26.70 24.80
C PRO A 97 -43.27 -26.46 25.95
N GLU A 98 -43.85 -25.25 26.02
CA GLU A 98 -44.85 -24.73 26.99
C GLU A 98 -46.17 -25.53 27.11
N PRO A 99 -46.99 -25.23 28.15
CA PRO A 99 -48.21 -24.46 27.85
C PRO A 99 -48.55 -23.29 28.81
N ASP A 100 -49.32 -22.34 28.26
CA ASP A 100 -49.91 -21.12 28.87
C ASP A 100 -51.11 -21.42 29.82
N PRO A 101 -51.45 -20.51 30.77
CA PRO A 101 -52.86 -20.13 30.87
C PRO A 101 -53.18 -18.68 31.32
N ALA A 102 -53.91 -17.99 30.44
CA ALA A 102 -55.17 -17.25 30.69
C ALA A 102 -55.26 -16.00 31.62
N GLN A 103 -56.12 -15.09 31.15
CA GLN A 103 -56.57 -13.78 31.68
C GLN A 103 -57.35 -13.90 33.01
N VAL A 104 -57.76 -12.86 33.79
CA VAL A 104 -58.36 -11.54 33.43
C VAL A 104 -58.04 -10.43 34.51
N PRO A 105 -58.70 -9.25 34.65
CA PRO A 105 -58.01 -7.95 34.49
C PRO A 105 -57.93 -7.04 35.75
N GLY A 106 -57.15 -5.95 35.66
CA GLY A 106 -57.28 -4.81 36.59
C GLY A 106 -56.28 -3.65 36.38
N SER A 107 -56.81 -2.47 35.99
CA SER A 107 -56.19 -1.14 36.10
C SER A 107 -54.93 -0.78 35.27
N ALA A 108 -54.88 0.49 34.87
CA ALA A 108 -53.75 1.20 34.23
C ALA A 108 -53.47 2.49 35.07
N PRO A 109 -52.51 3.42 34.75
CA PRO A 109 -51.68 3.50 33.53
C PRO A 109 -50.20 4.01 33.72
N VAL A 110 -49.51 4.20 32.58
CA VAL A 110 -48.24 4.97 32.35
C VAL A 110 -46.93 4.43 33.00
N PRO A 111 -45.71 4.97 32.70
CA PRO A 111 -44.76 4.25 31.85
C PRO A 111 -43.48 3.76 32.56
N LYS A 112 -42.85 2.71 32.02
CA LYS A 112 -41.54 2.24 32.48
C LYS A 112 -40.41 3.10 31.92
N SER A 113 -39.67 3.78 32.80
CA SER A 113 -38.44 4.50 32.50
C SER A 113 -37.21 3.63 32.74
N GLY A 114 -36.19 3.77 31.88
CA GLY A 114 -34.76 3.48 32.12
C GLY A 114 -34.36 2.19 32.84
N THR A 115 -33.76 1.24 32.11
CA THR A 115 -33.03 0.10 32.70
C THR A 115 -31.83 0.57 33.52
N SER A 116 -32.02 0.73 34.83
CA SER A 116 -30.98 1.16 35.78
C SER A 116 -30.17 -0.03 36.26
N ASN A 117 -29.04 -0.33 35.59
CA ASN A 117 -28.08 -1.30 36.09
C ASN A 117 -27.47 -0.81 37.42
N SER A 118 -27.64 -1.59 38.48
CA SER A 118 -27.03 -1.37 39.79
C SER A 118 -25.89 -2.36 39.97
N PHE A 119 -24.70 -1.89 40.35
CA PHE A 119 -23.54 -2.75 40.61
C PHE A 119 -22.99 -2.47 42.01
N ARG A 120 -22.67 -3.54 42.75
CA ARG A 120 -22.28 -3.47 44.16
C ARG A 120 -20.86 -4.01 44.32
N ALA A 121 -19.91 -3.12 44.58
CA ALA A 121 -18.50 -3.45 44.75
C ALA A 121 -18.21 -3.59 46.25
N CYS A 122 -18.59 -4.74 46.82
CA CYS A 122 -18.33 -5.08 48.21
C CYS A 122 -17.71 -6.47 48.30
N ASN A 123 -16.44 -6.54 48.69
CA ASN A 123 -15.92 -7.72 49.37
C ASN A 123 -16.70 -7.88 50.69
N GLU A 124 -16.96 -9.12 51.11
CA GLU A 124 -18.11 -9.49 51.97
C GLU A 124 -18.11 -8.94 53.41
N SER A 125 -17.15 -8.10 53.79
CA SER A 125 -16.95 -7.57 55.15
C SER A 125 -17.38 -6.11 55.34
N HIS A 126 -17.59 -5.32 54.27
CA HIS A 126 -17.85 -3.88 54.39
C HIS A 126 -19.15 -3.46 53.69
N SER A 127 -20.13 -2.99 54.46
CA SER A 127 -21.35 -2.37 53.93
C SER A 127 -21.04 -1.00 53.31
N GLY A 128 -21.18 -0.88 51.99
CA GLY A 128 -20.88 0.36 51.27
C GLY A 128 -21.66 1.58 51.76
N ASP A 129 -20.96 2.52 52.41
CA ASP A 129 -21.50 3.76 52.97
C ASP A 129 -21.54 4.91 51.95
N VAL A 130 -20.92 4.75 50.77
CA VAL A 130 -21.04 5.70 49.65
C VAL A 130 -21.89 5.10 48.54
N ARG A 131 -22.89 5.86 48.08
CA ARG A 131 -23.65 5.59 46.85
C ARG A 131 -23.29 6.64 45.80
N LEU A 132 -22.41 6.24 44.88
CA LEU A 132 -21.97 7.05 43.75
C LEU A 132 -22.95 6.85 42.58
N LYS A 133 -23.51 7.95 42.07
CA LYS A 133 -24.44 7.96 40.93
C LYS A 133 -23.78 8.68 39.76
N LEU A 134 -23.44 7.93 38.73
CA LEU A 134 -22.85 8.45 37.50
C LEU A 134 -23.96 8.70 36.48
N ARG A 135 -23.99 9.89 35.88
CA ARG A 135 -24.92 10.26 34.81
C ARG A 135 -24.14 10.53 33.53
N GLY A 136 -24.39 9.73 32.51
CA GLY A 136 -23.70 9.85 31.22
C GLY A 136 -24.36 10.90 30.33
N ARG A 137 -23.56 11.60 29.52
CA ARG A 137 -24.03 12.65 28.58
C ARG A 137 -25.09 12.14 27.58
N LYS A 138 -25.13 10.82 27.34
CA LYS A 138 -26.12 10.14 26.49
C LYS A 138 -27.42 9.72 27.23
N GLY A 139 -27.66 10.23 28.44
CA GLY A 139 -28.89 10.01 29.21
C GLY A 139 -28.93 8.74 30.07
N GLY A 140 -27.95 7.85 29.97
CA GLY A 140 -27.82 6.69 30.85
C GLY A 140 -27.38 7.07 32.27
N SER A 141 -27.67 6.22 33.25
CA SER A 141 -27.16 6.36 34.62
C SER A 141 -26.74 5.02 35.21
N LEU A 142 -25.65 5.03 35.98
CA LEU A 142 -25.09 3.89 36.70
C LEU A 142 -25.01 4.24 38.18
N VAL A 143 -25.42 3.33 39.06
CA VAL A 143 -25.30 3.49 40.52
C VAL A 143 -24.34 2.43 41.05
N LEU A 144 -23.40 2.87 41.87
CA LEU A 144 -22.35 2.07 42.49
C LEU A 144 -22.41 2.25 44.02
N GLU A 145 -22.39 1.16 44.77
CA GLU A 145 -22.24 1.16 46.24
C GLU A 145 -20.87 0.62 46.64
N MET A 146 -20.15 1.33 47.51
CA MET A 146 -18.76 1.04 47.91
C MET A 146 -18.37 1.72 49.23
N SER A 147 -17.18 1.40 49.78
CA SER A 147 -16.63 2.01 51.00
C SER A 147 -16.03 3.41 50.76
N SER A 148 -16.32 4.35 51.66
CA SER A 148 -15.68 5.68 51.69
C SER A 148 -14.19 5.61 52.00
N GLU A 149 -13.74 4.64 52.79
CA GLU A 149 -12.34 4.53 53.23
C GLU A 149 -11.38 4.38 52.04
N VAL A 150 -11.73 3.48 51.10
CA VAL A 150 -10.95 3.23 49.88
C VAL A 150 -11.00 4.43 48.92
N LEU A 151 -12.16 5.09 48.79
CA LEU A 151 -12.28 6.30 47.97
C LEU A 151 -11.43 7.45 48.52
N ILE A 152 -11.50 7.70 49.83
CA ILE A 152 -10.71 8.74 50.52
C ILE A 152 -9.21 8.46 50.39
N ALA A 153 -8.79 7.20 50.53
CA ALA A 153 -7.39 6.79 50.39
C ALA A 153 -6.87 6.82 48.93
N SER A 154 -7.77 6.81 47.94
CA SER A 154 -7.39 6.73 46.51
C SER A 154 -7.49 8.05 45.76
N SER A 155 -8.33 9.00 46.19
CA SER A 155 -8.66 10.21 45.43
C SER A 155 -8.90 11.40 46.35
N GLU A 156 -8.13 12.47 46.12
CA GLU A 156 -8.30 13.75 46.82
C GLU A 156 -9.67 14.39 46.54
N VAL A 157 -10.20 14.23 45.31
CA VAL A 157 -11.54 14.69 44.92
C VAL A 157 -12.62 14.00 45.75
N PHE A 158 -12.59 12.67 45.87
CA PHE A 158 -13.58 11.96 46.69
C PHE A 158 -13.37 12.23 48.19
N ALA A 159 -12.12 12.38 48.65
CA ALA A 159 -11.84 12.79 50.03
C ALA A 159 -12.47 14.16 50.37
N GLY A 160 -12.34 15.13 49.47
CA GLY A 160 -12.99 16.44 49.59
C GLY A 160 -14.52 16.33 49.64
N LEU A 161 -15.13 15.71 48.62
CA LEU A 161 -16.59 15.57 48.50
C LEU A 161 -17.23 14.86 49.71
N ILE A 162 -16.60 13.78 50.20
CA ILE A 162 -17.10 13.03 51.38
C ILE A 162 -16.91 13.87 52.67
N SER A 163 -15.83 14.64 52.77
CA SER A 163 -15.59 15.57 53.90
C SER A 163 -16.63 16.68 53.95
N GLU A 164 -16.94 17.31 52.81
CA GLU A 164 -17.96 18.36 52.70
C GLU A 164 -19.37 17.82 53.02
N TYR A 165 -19.75 16.68 52.46
CA TYR A 165 -21.03 16.03 52.75
C TYR A 165 -21.19 15.73 54.25
N ARG A 166 -20.14 15.18 54.88
CA ARG A 166 -20.13 14.85 56.31
C ARG A 166 -20.16 16.09 57.21
N LYS A 167 -19.57 17.22 56.77
CA LYS A 167 -19.66 18.52 57.48
C LYS A 167 -21.05 19.15 57.36
N GLY A 168 -21.64 19.14 56.17
CA GLY A 168 -22.97 19.74 55.92
C GLY A 168 -24.09 19.09 56.73
N LEU A 169 -23.99 17.79 57.00
CA LEU A 169 -24.94 17.05 57.84
C LEU A 169 -24.87 17.44 59.34
N GLY A 170 -23.77 18.07 59.78
CA GLY A 170 -23.50 18.40 61.19
C GLY A 170 -24.37 19.51 61.78
N SER A 171 -25.26 20.15 61.01
CA SER A 171 -26.12 21.26 61.45
C SER A 171 -27.62 20.94 61.50
N SER A 172 -28.05 19.70 61.20
CA SER A 172 -29.47 19.33 61.19
C SER A 172 -29.74 17.94 61.80
N ASN A 173 -30.09 17.92 63.09
CA ASN A 173 -30.65 16.82 63.90
C ASN A 173 -30.21 15.37 63.63
N GLY A 174 -29.62 14.73 64.64
CA GLY A 174 -29.09 13.37 64.55
C GLY A 174 -30.12 12.28 64.25
N GLY A 175 -29.73 11.35 63.37
CA GLY A 175 -30.46 10.12 63.06
C GLY A 175 -29.70 9.27 62.03
N ASN A 176 -29.21 8.11 62.46
CA ASN A 176 -28.63 6.99 61.69
C ASN A 176 -28.03 7.27 60.29
N SER A 177 -26.70 7.21 60.21
CA SER A 177 -25.93 6.59 59.10
C SER A 177 -26.49 6.79 57.68
N SER A 178 -26.73 8.03 57.26
CA SER A 178 -27.16 8.31 55.89
C SER A 178 -26.01 8.13 54.90
N ASN A 179 -26.06 7.08 54.07
CA ASN A 179 -25.04 6.81 53.05
C ASN A 179 -24.74 8.06 52.21
N CYS A 180 -23.47 8.40 52.05
CA CYS A 180 -23.00 9.56 51.32
C CYS A 180 -23.43 9.45 49.85
N ARG A 181 -24.14 10.46 49.33
CA ARG A 181 -24.66 10.47 47.95
C ARG A 181 -23.88 11.47 47.12
N ILE A 182 -23.14 10.96 46.13
CA ILE A 182 -22.36 11.76 45.18
C ILE A 182 -22.97 11.54 43.80
N GLU A 183 -23.38 12.61 43.09
CA GLU A 183 -23.82 12.53 41.69
C GLU A 183 -22.79 13.20 40.78
N VAL A 184 -22.26 12.45 39.81
CA VAL A 184 -21.30 12.94 38.81
C VAL A 184 -22.03 13.12 37.48
N PRO A 185 -22.23 14.37 37.01
CA PRO A 185 -22.88 14.66 35.73
C PRO A 185 -21.96 14.44 34.51
N ASP A 186 -22.57 14.42 33.33
CA ASP A 186 -21.95 14.52 32.00
C ASP A 186 -20.76 13.58 31.66
N VAL A 187 -20.69 12.43 32.34
CA VAL A 187 -19.69 11.38 32.11
C VAL A 187 -19.70 10.92 30.64
N GLN A 188 -18.51 10.82 30.03
CA GLN A 188 -18.35 10.43 28.62
C GLN A 188 -18.66 8.95 28.37
N ASP A 189 -17.94 8.06 29.07
CA ASP A 189 -18.19 6.61 29.10
C ASP A 189 -18.35 6.15 30.57
N LEU A 190 -19.56 5.71 30.90
CA LEU A 190 -19.92 5.17 32.22
C LEU A 190 -19.16 3.88 32.56
N GLY A 191 -18.75 3.12 31.54
CA GLY A 191 -17.93 1.92 31.68
C GLY A 191 -16.49 2.25 32.06
N VAL A 192 -15.85 3.22 31.40
CA VAL A 192 -14.48 3.67 31.78
C VAL A 192 -14.47 4.15 33.23
N PHE A 193 -15.48 4.93 33.61
CA PHE A 193 -15.58 5.44 34.96
C PHE A 193 -15.81 4.31 35.98
N LYS A 194 -16.64 3.30 35.65
CA LYS A 194 -16.81 2.08 36.47
C LYS A 194 -15.49 1.32 36.62
N ASP A 195 -14.78 1.07 35.53
CA ASP A 195 -13.49 0.36 35.51
C ASP A 195 -12.44 1.11 36.36
N THR A 196 -12.40 2.44 36.24
CA THR A 196 -11.49 3.31 37.00
C THR A 196 -11.77 3.28 38.50
N ILE A 197 -13.04 3.23 38.91
CA ILE A 197 -13.44 3.07 40.31
C ILE A 197 -13.12 1.65 40.80
N GLU A 198 -13.33 0.60 40.00
CA GLU A 198 -12.91 -0.77 40.37
C GLU A 198 -11.41 -0.88 40.64
N LEU A 199 -10.57 -0.18 39.87
CA LEU A 199 -9.12 -0.14 40.09
C LEU A 199 -8.70 0.45 41.44
N MET A 200 -9.56 1.23 42.12
CA MET A 200 -9.29 1.70 43.49
C MET A 200 -9.36 0.55 44.52
N PHE A 201 -10.16 -0.48 44.23
CA PHE A 201 -10.35 -1.67 45.08
C PHE A 201 -9.46 -2.84 44.66
N GLU A 202 -8.64 -2.69 43.62
CA GLU A 202 -7.75 -3.72 43.10
C GLU A 202 -6.33 -3.60 43.71
N GLU A 203 -5.82 -4.72 44.23
CA GLU A 203 -4.44 -4.82 44.71
C GLU A 203 -3.45 -4.65 43.55
N ASP A 204 -3.64 -5.44 42.48
CA ASP A 204 -2.78 -5.53 41.30
C ASP A 204 -3.38 -4.80 40.08
N ILE A 205 -3.29 -3.47 40.11
CA ILE A 205 -3.71 -2.58 39.02
C ILE A 205 -3.00 -2.92 37.68
N PRO A 206 -1.67 -3.16 37.61
CA PRO A 206 -1.00 -3.53 36.35
C PRO A 206 -1.60 -4.75 35.65
N LYS A 207 -1.96 -5.80 36.41
CA LYS A 207 -2.59 -7.02 35.87
C LYS A 207 -4.02 -6.81 35.39
N ARG A 208 -4.76 -5.83 35.93
CA ARG A 208 -6.02 -5.35 35.35
C ARG A 208 -5.79 -4.57 34.06
N LEU A 209 -4.84 -3.62 34.04
CA LEU A 209 -4.53 -2.82 32.86
C LEU A 209 -4.10 -3.70 31.67
N LEU A 210 -3.31 -4.75 31.92
CA LEU A 210 -2.94 -5.75 30.91
C LEU A 210 -4.16 -6.46 30.27
N LYS A 211 -5.25 -6.68 31.02
CA LYS A 211 -6.51 -7.24 30.48
C LYS A 211 -7.34 -6.21 29.73
N PHE A 212 -7.23 -4.93 30.10
CA PHE A 212 -7.96 -3.83 29.46
C PHE A 212 -7.33 -3.39 28.13
N GLY A 213 -6.01 -3.50 27.98
CA GLY A 213 -5.28 -3.12 26.77
C GLY A 213 -5.01 -1.61 26.67
N ALA A 214 -4.10 -1.22 25.77
CA ALA A 214 -3.62 0.16 25.62
C ALA A 214 -4.78 1.17 25.46
N ARG A 215 -5.70 0.97 24.51
CA ARG A 215 -6.84 1.88 24.30
C ARG A 215 -7.61 2.20 25.58
N ARG A 216 -8.00 1.16 26.33
CA ARG A 216 -8.81 1.31 27.54
C ARG A 216 -7.99 1.84 28.71
N ALA A 217 -6.68 1.58 28.75
CA ALA A 217 -5.77 2.22 29.70
C ALA A 217 -5.61 3.74 29.45
N ILE A 218 -5.62 4.20 28.19
CA ILE A 218 -5.63 5.64 27.86
C ILE A 218 -6.96 6.29 28.30
N ASP A 219 -8.09 5.61 28.09
CA ASP A 219 -9.40 6.05 28.62
C ASP A 219 -9.42 6.12 30.16
N ILE A 220 -8.90 5.10 30.84
CA ILE A 220 -8.80 5.06 32.31
C ILE A 220 -7.84 6.14 32.83
N LEU A 221 -6.76 6.45 32.11
CA LEU A 221 -5.84 7.55 32.46
C LEU A 221 -6.54 8.91 32.42
N GLU A 222 -7.40 9.16 31.43
CA GLU A 222 -8.20 10.40 31.30
C GLU A 222 -9.09 10.60 32.55
N VAL A 223 -9.82 9.55 32.95
CA VAL A 223 -10.70 9.59 34.13
C VAL A 223 -9.88 9.63 35.43
N SER A 224 -8.77 8.89 35.51
CA SER A 224 -7.88 8.88 36.69
C SER A 224 -7.25 10.25 36.95
N ALA A 225 -6.88 10.98 35.90
CA ALA A 225 -6.40 12.35 36.00
C ALA A 225 -7.52 13.29 36.51
N GLY A 226 -8.71 13.21 35.89
CA GLY A 226 -9.87 14.04 36.26
C GLY A 226 -10.39 13.85 37.69
N ILE A 227 -10.17 12.69 38.31
CA ILE A 227 -10.53 12.41 39.71
C ILE A 227 -9.32 12.42 40.67
N GLN A 228 -8.14 12.84 40.21
CA GLN A 228 -6.88 12.85 40.97
C GLN A 228 -6.52 11.49 41.63
N PHE A 229 -6.75 10.38 40.91
CA PHE A 229 -6.39 9.03 41.36
C PHE A 229 -4.91 8.74 41.10
N ALA A 230 -4.02 9.24 41.97
CA ALA A 230 -2.57 9.20 41.76
C ALA A 230 -2.01 7.78 41.50
N LYS A 231 -2.42 6.76 42.28
CA LYS A 231 -2.02 5.35 42.07
C LYS A 231 -2.46 4.85 40.69
N GLY A 232 -3.66 5.23 40.24
CA GLY A 232 -4.20 4.90 38.92
C GLY A 232 -3.43 5.56 37.79
N VAL A 233 -3.20 6.87 37.88
CA VAL A 233 -2.41 7.65 36.90
C VAL A 233 -1.02 7.05 36.72
N TYR A 234 -0.26 6.86 37.81
CA TYR A 234 1.09 6.28 37.75
C TYR A 234 1.08 4.87 37.14
N SER A 235 0.12 4.02 37.54
CA SER A 235 0.00 2.65 36.99
C SER A 235 -0.36 2.64 35.50
N CYS A 236 -1.20 3.58 35.04
CA CYS A 236 -1.59 3.70 33.64
C CYS A 236 -0.43 4.22 32.78
N LEU A 237 0.30 5.24 33.23
CA LEU A 237 1.49 5.75 32.54
C LEU A 237 2.53 4.63 32.39
N LYS A 238 2.90 3.97 33.49
CA LYS A 238 3.87 2.86 33.50
C LYS A 238 3.44 1.65 32.67
N TYR A 239 2.13 1.39 32.56
CA TYR A 239 1.62 0.38 31.64
C TYR A 239 1.76 0.81 30.18
N LEU A 240 1.41 2.06 29.84
CA LEU A 240 1.50 2.59 28.47
C LEU A 240 2.94 2.70 27.98
N GLU A 241 3.85 3.13 28.84
CA GLU A 241 5.32 3.11 28.67
C GLU A 241 5.83 1.74 28.20
N ALA A 242 5.27 0.65 28.72
CA ALA A 242 5.71 -0.73 28.47
C ALA A 242 5.03 -1.44 27.28
N VAL A 243 3.99 -0.87 26.65
CA VAL A 243 3.24 -1.50 25.55
C VAL A 243 3.31 -0.73 24.23
N PRO A 244 3.24 -1.41 23.06
CA PRO A 244 3.05 -0.75 21.78
C PRO A 244 1.66 -0.09 21.67
N TRP A 245 1.52 0.86 20.75
CA TRP A 245 0.29 1.62 20.51
C TRP A 245 -0.04 1.66 19.01
N THR A 246 -1.32 1.57 18.64
CA THR A 246 -1.77 1.89 17.27
C THR A 246 -1.70 3.40 17.00
N GLU A 247 -1.84 3.83 15.74
CA GLU A 247 -1.89 5.27 15.41
C GLU A 247 -3.05 5.99 16.11
N GLU A 248 -4.23 5.36 16.20
CA GLU A 248 -5.39 5.93 16.88
C GLU A 248 -5.18 6.05 18.39
N GLU A 249 -4.43 5.12 18.99
CA GLU A 249 -4.01 5.15 20.40
C GLU A 249 -2.95 6.24 20.63
N GLN A 250 -1.93 6.35 19.78
CA GLN A 250 -0.95 7.43 19.84
C GLN A 250 -1.59 8.81 19.73
N ASP A 251 -2.46 9.02 18.74
CA ASP A 251 -3.07 10.34 18.50
C ASP A 251 -4.07 10.71 19.62
N LYS A 252 -4.71 9.71 20.26
CA LYS A 252 -5.46 9.94 21.52
C LYS A 252 -4.52 10.28 22.69
N LEU A 253 -3.40 9.59 22.84
CA LEU A 253 -2.44 9.83 23.92
C LEU A 253 -1.75 11.21 23.78
N ARG A 254 -1.41 11.64 22.56
CA ARG A 254 -0.96 13.00 22.23
C ARG A 254 -1.98 14.05 22.68
N SER A 255 -3.26 13.86 22.34
CA SER A 255 -4.35 14.76 22.75
C SER A 255 -4.52 14.81 24.28
N LEU A 256 -4.46 13.65 24.95
CA LEU A 256 -4.58 13.54 26.40
C LEU A 256 -3.44 14.25 27.15
N LEU A 257 -2.19 14.09 26.69
CA LEU A 257 -0.99 14.75 27.23
C LEU A 257 -0.94 16.26 26.93
N ALA A 258 -1.57 16.71 25.85
CA ALA A 258 -1.72 18.14 25.56
C ALA A 258 -2.79 18.83 26.43
N MET A 259 -3.75 18.06 26.95
CA MET A 259 -4.87 18.56 27.77
C MET A 259 -4.64 18.48 29.29
N HIS A 260 -3.72 17.63 29.75
CA HIS A 260 -3.48 17.39 31.18
C HIS A 260 -1.98 17.47 31.52
N THR A 261 -1.65 18.25 32.54
CA THR A 261 -0.30 18.29 33.13
C THR A 261 -0.10 17.09 34.05
N PHE A 262 0.78 16.18 33.65
CA PHE A 262 1.26 15.08 34.49
C PHE A 262 2.62 15.41 35.11
N ASP A 263 3.10 14.53 35.99
CA ASP A 263 4.50 14.57 36.41
C ASP A 263 5.43 14.33 35.21
N GLU A 264 6.46 15.17 35.09
CA GLU A 264 7.42 15.16 33.98
C GLU A 264 8.28 13.89 34.00
N THR A 265 8.68 13.42 35.19
CA THR A 265 9.49 12.19 35.32
C THR A 265 8.71 10.93 34.93
N SER A 266 7.39 10.93 35.18
CA SER A 266 6.47 9.84 34.84
C SER A 266 5.99 9.87 33.38
N THR A 267 6.40 10.86 32.58
CA THR A 267 5.96 11.02 31.19
C THR A 267 7.09 11.14 30.16
N GLU A 268 8.35 11.35 30.57
CA GLU A 268 9.47 11.54 29.63
C GLU A 268 9.61 10.42 28.59
N ASP A 269 9.61 9.14 29.00
CA ASP A 269 9.73 8.00 28.07
C ASP A 269 8.54 7.88 27.11
N ILE A 270 7.32 8.24 27.57
CA ILE A 270 6.13 8.29 26.71
C ILE A 270 6.25 9.42 25.69
N LEU A 271 6.72 10.59 26.11
CA LEU A 271 6.94 11.74 25.24
C LEU A 271 8.05 11.47 24.22
N ALA A 272 9.14 10.81 24.62
CA ALA A 272 10.24 10.39 23.75
C ALA A 272 9.82 9.32 22.72
N ARG A 273 8.78 8.52 23.01
CA ARG A 273 8.14 7.60 22.06
C ARG A 273 7.13 8.29 21.13
N LEU A 274 6.43 9.34 21.58
CA LEU A 274 5.39 10.03 20.80
C LEU A 274 5.92 11.15 19.90
N TYR A 275 7.02 11.79 20.32
CA TYR A 275 7.70 12.89 19.62
C TYR A 275 9.16 12.50 19.44
N LEU A 276 9.63 12.44 18.19
CA LEU A 276 11.04 12.21 17.94
C LEU A 276 11.84 13.41 18.49
N ARG A 277 12.77 13.17 19.42
CA ARG A 277 13.65 14.22 19.96
C ARG A 277 14.50 14.76 18.79
N SER A 278 14.21 15.99 18.36
CA SER A 278 14.57 16.50 17.04
C SER A 278 16.07 16.81 16.88
N SER A 279 16.85 15.80 16.52
CA SER A 279 18.07 16.03 15.72
C SER A 279 17.62 16.36 14.30
N VAL A 280 17.71 17.64 13.93
CA VAL A 280 17.14 18.18 12.67
C VAL A 280 17.74 17.47 11.44
N ASP A 281 18.99 17.03 11.52
CA ASP A 281 19.74 16.43 10.41
C ASP A 281 19.38 14.95 10.14
N SER A 282 18.85 14.23 11.14
CA SER A 282 18.69 12.76 11.05
C SER A 282 17.42 12.31 10.33
N GLN A 283 16.30 13.03 10.50
CA GLN A 283 15.03 12.72 9.83
C GLN A 283 15.11 13.02 8.33
N GLN A 284 15.61 14.21 7.97
CA GLN A 284 15.66 14.73 6.59
C GLN A 284 16.46 13.87 5.60
N ASN A 285 17.17 12.84 6.08
CA ASN A 285 17.92 11.90 5.26
C ASN A 285 17.47 10.43 5.42
N LEU A 286 16.51 10.08 6.30
CA LEU A 286 16.21 8.67 6.61
C LEU A 286 15.77 7.88 5.38
N ALA A 287 14.80 8.39 4.62
CA ALA A 287 14.33 7.71 3.41
C ALA A 287 15.42 7.61 2.33
N LYS A 288 16.25 8.64 2.17
CA LYS A 288 17.43 8.65 1.30
C LYS A 288 18.45 7.58 1.70
N GLN A 289 18.73 7.44 3.00
CA GLN A 289 19.62 6.40 3.52
C GLN A 289 19.05 4.99 3.34
N LEU A 290 17.74 4.80 3.53
CA LEU A 290 17.07 3.51 3.23
C LEU A 290 17.20 3.14 1.75
N VAL A 291 16.97 4.10 0.85
CA VAL A 291 17.08 3.90 -0.61
C VAL A 291 18.53 3.61 -1.02
N LEU A 292 19.52 4.30 -0.42
CA LEU A 292 20.95 4.07 -0.66
C LEU A 292 21.43 2.72 -0.09
N ALA A 293 20.97 2.33 1.09
CA ALA A 293 21.27 1.03 1.69
C ALA A 293 20.71 -0.12 0.85
N ILE A 294 19.50 0.02 0.30
CA ILE A 294 18.86 -0.97 -0.57
C ILE A 294 19.59 -1.12 -1.91
N THR A 295 19.98 -0.01 -2.56
CA THR A 295 20.68 -0.07 -3.85
C THR A 295 22.08 -0.67 -3.70
N THR A 296 22.80 -0.31 -2.63
CA THR A 296 24.12 -0.89 -2.33
C THR A 296 24.04 -2.36 -1.87
N CYS A 297 23.00 -2.77 -1.12
CA CYS A 297 22.84 -4.08 -0.46
C CYS A 297 23.36 -5.29 -1.27
N SER A 298 24.32 -6.01 -0.69
CA SER A 298 25.00 -7.16 -1.32
C SER A 298 24.08 -8.36 -1.53
N ASP A 299 23.34 -8.78 -0.51
CA ASP A 299 22.44 -9.94 -0.59
C ASP A 299 21.27 -9.68 -1.55
N ALA A 300 20.78 -10.73 -2.20
CA ALA A 300 19.66 -10.65 -3.14
C ALA A 300 18.29 -10.74 -2.45
N ASN A 301 18.15 -11.57 -1.42
CA ASN A 301 16.87 -11.84 -0.78
C ASN A 301 16.46 -10.69 0.13
N ALA A 302 17.34 -10.30 1.06
CA ALA A 302 17.14 -9.14 1.93
C ALA A 302 16.89 -7.86 1.12
N ARG A 303 17.63 -7.65 0.02
CA ARG A 303 17.38 -6.52 -0.88
C ARG A 303 15.98 -6.55 -1.49
N ASN A 304 15.48 -7.71 -1.91
CA ASN A 304 14.15 -7.81 -2.54
C ASN A 304 13.02 -7.59 -1.52
N GLU A 305 13.13 -8.13 -0.30
CA GLU A 305 12.18 -7.86 0.79
C GLU A 305 12.18 -6.37 1.18
N LEU A 306 13.37 -5.78 1.37
CA LEU A 306 13.50 -4.36 1.70
C LEU A 306 13.00 -3.45 0.56
N LYS A 307 13.20 -3.83 -0.71
CA LYS A 307 12.60 -3.13 -1.87
C LYS A 307 11.08 -3.12 -1.81
N SER A 308 10.46 -4.24 -1.44
CA SER A 308 9.01 -4.36 -1.28
C SER A 308 8.51 -3.46 -0.14
N LEU A 309 9.12 -3.58 1.05
CA LEU A 309 8.79 -2.80 2.23
C LEU A 309 8.93 -1.29 2.01
N VAL A 310 10.10 -0.83 1.56
CA VAL A 310 10.38 0.61 1.38
C VAL A 310 9.60 1.20 0.21
N ARG A 311 9.31 0.44 -0.86
CA ARG A 311 8.36 0.90 -1.89
C ARG A 311 6.95 1.09 -1.31
N GLY A 312 6.50 0.18 -0.44
CA GLY A 312 5.22 0.29 0.27
C GLY A 312 5.10 1.53 1.18
N LEU A 313 6.23 1.99 1.74
CA LEU A 313 6.29 3.23 2.54
C LEU A 313 6.36 4.50 1.67
N LEU A 314 7.13 4.48 0.58
CA LEU A 314 7.45 5.68 -0.21
C LEU A 314 6.43 6.05 -1.31
N CYS A 315 5.51 5.16 -1.67
CA CYS A 315 4.55 5.39 -2.76
C CYS A 315 3.23 6.00 -2.28
N LYS A 316 2.58 6.79 -3.15
CA LYS A 316 1.33 7.55 -2.90
C LYS A 316 0.10 6.71 -2.50
N SER A 317 0.20 5.40 -2.45
CA SER A 317 -0.87 4.49 -2.01
C SER A 317 -0.60 3.88 -0.63
N SER A 318 0.36 4.40 0.12
CA SER A 318 0.52 4.04 1.54
C SER A 318 -0.64 4.64 2.34
N VAL A 319 -1.07 3.95 3.39
CA VAL A 319 -2.12 4.46 4.31
C VAL A 319 -1.58 5.61 5.17
N TYR A 320 -0.26 5.83 5.13
CA TYR A 320 0.48 6.83 5.89
C TYR A 320 0.59 8.16 5.14
N GLU A 321 -0.52 8.64 4.56
CA GLU A 321 -0.62 9.98 3.94
C GLU A 321 -0.73 11.09 5.02
N LYS A 322 0.19 11.06 5.99
CA LYS A 322 0.58 12.20 6.84
C LYS A 322 1.71 12.93 6.10
N ASP A 323 1.81 14.25 6.23
CA ASP A 323 2.83 15.06 5.55
C ASP A 323 4.26 14.64 5.96
N GLN A 324 4.91 13.83 5.12
CA GLN A 324 6.24 13.26 5.33
C GLN A 324 7.25 13.95 4.37
N PRO A 325 8.03 14.95 4.85
CA PRO A 325 8.94 15.71 3.98
C PRO A 325 10.25 15.00 3.65
N ASP A 326 10.54 13.86 4.30
CA ASP A 326 11.88 13.24 4.42
C ASP A 326 12.48 12.61 3.12
N LEU A 327 11.87 12.83 1.95
CA LEU A 327 12.47 12.44 0.65
C LEU A 327 12.10 13.41 -0.47
N THR A 328 13.04 14.30 -0.80
CA THR A 328 12.94 15.28 -1.88
C THR A 328 12.96 14.62 -3.27
N LYS A 329 12.64 15.38 -4.33
CA LYS A 329 12.80 14.93 -5.73
C LYS A 329 14.29 14.75 -6.04
N GLU A 330 15.09 15.68 -5.56
CA GLU A 330 16.52 15.83 -5.75
C GLU A 330 17.30 14.64 -5.15
N ASP A 331 16.94 14.18 -3.96
CA ASP A 331 17.57 13.03 -3.30
C ASP A 331 17.40 11.72 -4.08
N LEU A 332 16.19 11.48 -4.60
CA LEU A 332 15.93 10.34 -5.48
C LEU A 332 16.77 10.42 -6.75
N TYR A 333 16.92 11.62 -7.33
CA TYR A 333 17.75 11.83 -8.52
C TYR A 333 19.25 11.66 -8.26
N VAL A 334 19.77 12.08 -7.10
CA VAL A 334 21.15 11.80 -6.70
C VAL A 334 21.41 10.28 -6.61
N VAL A 335 20.48 9.50 -6.04
CA VAL A 335 20.65 8.03 -6.01
C VAL A 335 20.49 7.42 -7.42
N CYS A 336 19.63 7.96 -8.28
CA CYS A 336 19.55 7.54 -9.68
C CYS A 336 20.86 7.81 -10.46
N GLN A 337 21.47 8.99 -10.28
CA GLN A 337 22.76 9.34 -10.89
C GLN A 337 23.89 8.42 -10.39
N SER A 338 23.98 8.21 -9.07
CA SER A 338 24.91 7.24 -8.47
C SER A 338 24.70 5.83 -9.03
N CYS A 339 23.44 5.42 -9.23
CA CYS A 339 23.12 4.11 -9.78
C CYS A 339 23.47 3.98 -11.28
N LEU A 340 23.32 5.04 -12.07
CA LEU A 340 23.72 5.06 -13.49
C LEU A 340 25.24 5.07 -13.63
N GLY A 341 25.97 5.90 -12.88
CA GLY A 341 27.44 5.88 -12.88
C GLY A 341 28.01 4.51 -12.47
N SER A 342 27.37 3.85 -11.49
CA SER A 342 27.71 2.46 -11.10
C SER A 342 27.36 1.42 -12.17
N LEU A 343 26.41 1.69 -13.06
CA LEU A 343 26.10 0.83 -14.21
C LEU A 343 27.13 1.04 -15.33
N THR A 344 27.56 2.28 -15.56
CA THR A 344 28.58 2.62 -16.56
C THR A 344 29.91 1.95 -16.24
N SER A 345 30.42 2.06 -15.01
CA SER A 345 31.68 1.41 -14.62
C SER A 345 31.63 -0.12 -14.65
N LEU A 346 30.46 -0.72 -14.40
CA LEU A 346 30.25 -2.17 -14.59
C LEU A 346 30.26 -2.60 -16.07
N LEU A 347 29.96 -1.70 -17.01
CA LEU A 347 30.05 -1.96 -18.44
C LEU A 347 31.43 -1.61 -19.04
N GLU A 348 32.16 -0.69 -18.43
CA GLU A 348 33.59 -0.46 -18.69
C GLU A 348 34.39 -1.71 -18.31
N GLU A 349 34.20 -2.21 -17.08
CA GLU A 349 34.76 -3.48 -16.60
C GLU A 349 34.40 -4.65 -17.54
N ALA A 350 33.19 -4.64 -18.12
CA ALA A 350 32.76 -5.68 -19.08
C ALA A 350 33.32 -5.51 -20.49
N SER A 351 33.85 -4.33 -20.83
CA SER A 351 34.42 -4.03 -22.14
C SER A 351 35.91 -4.38 -22.16
N ASP A 352 36.68 -3.94 -21.15
CA ASP A 352 38.12 -4.17 -21.07
C ASP A 352 38.47 -5.67 -20.97
N MET A 353 37.63 -6.44 -20.26
CA MET A 353 37.72 -7.91 -20.15
C MET A 353 37.43 -8.64 -21.48
N THR A 354 37.05 -7.94 -22.55
CA THR A 354 36.95 -8.52 -23.91
C THR A 354 38.13 -8.17 -24.82
N THR A 355 39.01 -7.25 -24.40
CA THR A 355 40.25 -6.91 -25.11
C THR A 355 41.48 -7.61 -24.55
N ASP A 356 41.58 -7.76 -23.23
CA ASP A 356 42.69 -8.48 -22.59
C ASP A 356 42.36 -9.98 -22.47
N GLY A 357 42.84 -10.75 -23.45
CA GLY A 357 43.00 -12.19 -23.27
C GLY A 357 44.01 -12.48 -22.15
N GLU A 358 43.74 -13.52 -21.35
CA GLU A 358 44.60 -13.98 -20.23
C GLU A 358 44.74 -13.01 -19.04
N LYS A 359 43.67 -12.92 -18.21
CA LYS A 359 43.75 -13.27 -16.78
C LYS A 359 42.39 -13.72 -16.23
N GLU A 360 42.23 -15.02 -15.99
CA GLU A 360 41.35 -15.48 -14.91
C GLU A 360 41.99 -15.08 -13.56
N LYS A 361 41.81 -13.82 -13.15
CA LYS A 361 41.88 -13.52 -11.73
C LYS A 361 40.62 -14.09 -11.10
N GLU A 362 40.82 -15.10 -10.26
CA GLU A 362 39.80 -15.75 -9.43
C GLU A 362 39.21 -14.74 -8.42
N THR A 363 38.37 -13.81 -8.90
CA THR A 363 37.54 -13.01 -8.03
C THR A 363 36.43 -13.90 -7.50
N THR A 364 36.47 -14.21 -6.21
CA THR A 364 35.47 -15.00 -5.46
C THR A 364 34.14 -14.24 -5.27
N GLY A 365 33.72 -13.52 -6.30
CA GLY A 365 32.51 -12.70 -6.38
C GLY A 365 31.55 -13.18 -7.46
N LYS A 366 30.40 -12.52 -7.52
CA LYS A 366 29.32 -12.83 -8.46
C LYS A 366 29.71 -12.48 -9.90
N PRO A 367 29.30 -13.26 -10.93
CA PRO A 367 29.59 -12.97 -12.33
C PRO A 367 29.21 -11.54 -12.71
N LEU A 368 29.99 -10.92 -13.60
CA LEU A 368 29.79 -9.51 -13.97
C LEU A 368 28.39 -9.22 -14.54
N ILE A 369 27.82 -10.17 -15.28
CA ILE A 369 26.42 -10.09 -15.75
C ILE A 369 25.38 -10.12 -14.61
N GLU A 370 25.67 -10.79 -13.48
CA GLU A 370 24.82 -10.73 -12.28
C GLU A 370 24.94 -9.37 -11.58
N ARG A 371 26.15 -8.80 -11.52
CA ARG A 371 26.38 -7.43 -11.00
C ARG A 371 25.64 -6.39 -11.85
N ILE A 372 25.68 -6.52 -13.18
CA ILE A 372 24.93 -5.68 -14.12
C ILE A 372 23.42 -5.87 -13.94
N SER A 373 22.90 -7.11 -13.87
CA SER A 373 21.47 -7.35 -13.62
C SER A 373 21.03 -6.75 -12.28
N LYS A 374 21.77 -6.97 -11.18
CA LYS A 374 21.49 -6.34 -9.87
C LYS A 374 21.31 -4.83 -10.04
N GLN A 375 22.21 -4.19 -10.78
CA GLN A 375 22.22 -2.74 -10.91
C GLN A 375 21.10 -2.21 -11.80
N VAL A 376 20.76 -2.92 -12.87
CA VAL A 376 19.54 -2.66 -13.66
C VAL A 376 18.28 -2.89 -12.81
N ASP A 377 18.24 -3.93 -11.98
CA ASP A 377 17.12 -4.21 -11.06
C ASP A 377 17.03 -3.17 -9.92
N ASN A 378 18.11 -2.44 -9.60
CA ASN A 378 18.10 -1.27 -8.73
C ASN A 378 17.50 -0.04 -9.42
N ILE A 379 17.97 0.27 -10.63
CA ILE A 379 17.47 1.39 -11.44
C ILE A 379 15.98 1.24 -11.74
N ASN A 380 15.53 0.05 -12.11
CA ASN A 380 14.10 -0.22 -12.38
C ASN A 380 13.22 -0.02 -11.13
N TRP A 381 13.71 -0.37 -9.94
CA TRP A 381 12.99 -0.15 -8.67
C TRP A 381 12.92 1.34 -8.29
N LEU A 382 14.00 2.11 -8.52
CA LEU A 382 13.96 3.57 -8.38
C LEU A 382 12.96 4.20 -9.36
N LEU A 383 12.93 3.71 -10.60
CA LEU A 383 11.99 4.15 -11.63
C LEU A 383 10.53 3.83 -11.25
N GLU A 384 10.24 2.68 -10.63
CA GLU A 384 8.91 2.40 -10.07
C GLU A 384 8.49 3.45 -9.03
N ILE A 385 9.37 3.82 -8.09
CA ILE A 385 9.11 4.87 -7.09
C ILE A 385 8.88 6.24 -7.75
N LEU A 386 9.71 6.62 -8.73
CA LEU A 386 9.58 7.86 -9.49
C LEU A 386 8.26 7.93 -10.28
N LEU A 387 7.81 6.80 -10.83
CA LEU A 387 6.55 6.70 -11.57
C LEU A 387 5.32 6.74 -10.66
N ASP A 388 5.33 6.00 -9.55
CA ASP A 388 4.24 6.02 -8.56
C ASP A 388 4.14 7.40 -7.88
N ARG A 389 5.27 8.11 -7.69
CA ARG A 389 5.29 9.52 -7.25
C ARG A 389 4.94 10.53 -8.37
N GLN A 390 4.92 10.13 -9.64
CA GLN A 390 4.70 10.99 -10.82
C GLN A 390 5.75 12.11 -10.98
N ILE A 391 7.02 11.82 -10.67
CA ILE A 391 8.15 12.77 -10.76
C ILE A 391 9.27 12.29 -11.70
N GLY A 392 9.11 11.14 -12.37
CA GLY A 392 10.12 10.49 -13.20
C GLY A 392 10.46 11.15 -14.55
N GLU A 393 10.06 12.40 -14.77
CA GLU A 393 10.22 13.11 -16.04
C GLU A 393 11.70 13.33 -16.42
N GLU A 394 12.51 13.86 -15.50
CA GLU A 394 13.95 14.12 -15.68
C GLU A 394 14.78 12.83 -15.80
N PHE A 395 14.20 11.68 -15.39
CA PHE A 395 14.86 10.38 -15.60
C PHE A 395 14.90 10.04 -17.10
N VAL A 396 13.93 10.51 -17.88
CA VAL A 396 13.91 10.34 -19.34
C VAL A 396 15.12 11.03 -19.97
N ASP A 397 15.40 12.27 -19.56
CA ASP A 397 16.53 13.04 -20.07
C ASP A 397 17.87 12.46 -19.58
N MET A 398 17.98 12.14 -18.28
CA MET A 398 19.15 11.44 -17.72
C MET A 398 19.44 10.11 -18.42
N TRP A 399 18.42 9.34 -18.84
CA TRP A 399 18.60 8.10 -19.58
C TRP A 399 18.88 8.33 -21.07
N ALA A 400 18.29 9.36 -21.68
CA ALA A 400 18.55 9.72 -23.07
C ALA A 400 20.00 10.20 -23.29
N ASP A 401 20.59 10.91 -22.33
CA ASP A 401 21.96 11.45 -22.40
C ASP A 401 23.06 10.43 -22.02
N GLN A 402 22.73 9.14 -21.93
CA GLN A 402 23.69 8.06 -21.64
C GLN A 402 24.58 7.72 -22.84
N GLY A 403 25.28 8.71 -23.38
CA GLY A 403 26.18 8.58 -24.54
C GLY A 403 27.27 7.54 -24.36
N GLU A 404 27.73 7.29 -23.13
CA GLU A 404 28.70 6.23 -22.79
C GLU A 404 28.10 4.83 -22.94
N LEU A 405 26.96 4.58 -22.27
CA LEU A 405 26.23 3.31 -22.37
C LEU A 405 25.85 3.00 -23.82
N LEU A 406 25.51 4.02 -24.62
CA LEU A 406 25.19 3.90 -26.04
C LEU A 406 26.40 3.62 -26.95
N LYS A 407 27.63 3.91 -26.52
CA LYS A 407 28.87 3.41 -27.18
C LYS A 407 29.07 1.95 -26.83
N MET A 408 29.10 1.63 -25.54
CA MET A 408 29.38 0.28 -25.03
C MET A 408 28.32 -0.73 -25.51
N HIS A 409 27.03 -0.34 -25.55
CA HIS A 409 25.94 -1.15 -26.09
C HIS A 409 26.24 -1.69 -27.50
N ARG A 410 26.90 -0.92 -28.38
CA ARG A 410 27.18 -1.36 -29.76
C ARG A 410 28.14 -2.56 -29.81
N ASN A 411 29.05 -2.64 -28.85
CA ASN A 411 30.12 -3.64 -28.78
C ASN A 411 29.78 -4.79 -27.81
N ALA A 412 28.94 -4.52 -26.81
CA ALA A 412 28.61 -5.45 -25.74
C ALA A 412 27.83 -6.70 -26.22
N SER A 413 27.97 -7.79 -25.47
CA SER A 413 27.27 -9.04 -25.74
C SER A 413 25.74 -8.87 -25.64
N PRO A 414 24.94 -9.67 -26.38
CA PRO A 414 23.48 -9.52 -26.37
C PRO A 414 22.84 -9.65 -24.98
N MET A 415 23.49 -10.37 -24.05
CA MET A 415 23.05 -10.49 -22.65
C MET A 415 23.18 -9.17 -21.87
N VAL A 416 24.31 -8.46 -22.02
CA VAL A 416 24.52 -7.14 -21.39
C VAL A 416 23.59 -6.09 -22.01
N ARG A 417 23.49 -6.08 -23.35
CA ARG A 417 22.59 -5.17 -24.07
C ARG A 417 21.13 -5.34 -23.69
N TYR A 418 20.69 -6.58 -23.54
CA TYR A 418 19.35 -6.93 -23.07
C TYR A 418 19.03 -6.27 -21.71
N GLU A 419 19.95 -6.28 -20.74
CA GLU A 419 19.72 -5.66 -19.44
C GLU A 419 19.54 -4.12 -19.56
N LEU A 420 20.36 -3.43 -20.37
CA LEU A 420 20.15 -2.00 -20.67
C LEU A 420 18.79 -1.73 -21.32
N SER A 421 18.40 -2.59 -22.27
CA SER A 421 17.13 -2.48 -23.00
C SER A 421 15.90 -2.73 -22.10
N ARG A 422 16.05 -3.32 -20.91
CA ARG A 422 14.95 -3.41 -19.91
C ARG A 422 14.56 -2.05 -19.35
N ILE A 423 15.53 -1.18 -19.03
CA ILE A 423 15.28 0.18 -18.52
C ILE A 423 14.50 0.97 -19.58
N SER A 424 14.99 0.94 -20.82
CA SER A 424 14.32 1.54 -21.98
C SER A 424 12.90 1.00 -22.17
N ALA A 425 12.68 -0.31 -22.04
CA ALA A 425 11.36 -0.93 -22.17
C ALA A 425 10.35 -0.40 -21.13
N ILE A 426 10.77 -0.24 -19.87
CA ILE A 426 9.91 0.30 -18.79
C ILE A 426 9.55 1.76 -19.07
N LEU A 427 10.52 2.59 -19.50
CA LEU A 427 10.26 3.98 -19.88
C LEU A 427 9.27 4.08 -21.05
N PHE A 428 9.42 3.27 -22.10
CA PHE A 428 8.45 3.23 -23.19
C PHE A 428 7.05 2.85 -22.69
N ILE A 429 6.92 1.75 -21.94
CA ILE A 429 5.62 1.33 -21.36
C ILE A 429 5.01 2.44 -20.50
N ALA A 430 5.80 3.10 -19.65
CA ALA A 430 5.32 4.16 -18.77
C ALA A 430 4.79 5.39 -19.53
N MET A 431 5.47 5.81 -20.61
CA MET A 431 4.98 6.89 -21.49
C MET A 431 3.70 6.49 -22.22
N GLY A 432 3.66 5.29 -22.84
CA GLY A 432 2.51 4.84 -23.61
C GLY A 432 1.26 4.60 -22.76
N THR A 433 1.44 4.17 -21.51
CA THR A 433 0.37 4.02 -20.51
C THR A 433 0.01 5.33 -19.80
N ARG A 434 0.68 6.45 -20.12
CA ARG A 434 0.52 7.78 -19.51
C ARG A 434 0.83 7.85 -18.00
N LYS A 435 1.49 6.84 -17.45
CA LYS A 435 2.09 6.89 -16.10
C LYS A 435 3.26 7.87 -16.04
N LEU A 436 3.95 8.04 -17.16
CA LEU A 436 5.01 9.01 -17.35
C LEU A 436 4.56 10.05 -18.37
N GLN A 437 4.68 11.33 -18.00
CA GLN A 437 4.50 12.46 -18.89
C GLN A 437 5.82 13.24 -18.90
N CYS A 438 6.25 13.68 -20.08
CA CYS A 438 7.48 14.42 -20.27
C CYS A 438 7.40 15.27 -21.55
N HIS A 439 8.26 16.28 -21.64
CA HIS A 439 8.26 17.25 -22.72
C HIS A 439 8.57 16.61 -24.09
N SER A 440 8.33 17.36 -25.17
CA SER A 440 8.55 16.88 -26.54
C SER A 440 10.01 16.54 -26.82
N GLU A 441 10.94 17.24 -26.17
CA GLU A 441 12.38 17.08 -26.34
C GLU A 441 12.87 15.80 -25.66
N ALA A 442 12.51 15.57 -24.39
CA ALA A 442 12.75 14.31 -23.68
C ALA A 442 12.28 13.06 -24.46
N ARG A 443 11.05 13.12 -25.03
CA ARG A 443 10.51 12.03 -25.88
C ARG A 443 11.28 11.85 -27.18
N ALA A 444 11.73 12.94 -27.80
CA ALA A 444 12.53 12.88 -29.01
C ALA A 444 13.94 12.33 -28.72
N GLY A 445 14.58 12.78 -27.64
CA GLY A 445 15.89 12.31 -27.18
C GLY A 445 15.89 10.82 -26.85
N LEU A 446 14.93 10.36 -26.03
CA LEU A 446 14.79 8.93 -25.70
C LEU A 446 14.58 8.05 -26.94
N LEU A 447 13.77 8.49 -27.91
CA LEU A 447 13.61 7.77 -29.18
C LEU A 447 14.87 7.84 -30.06
N GLN A 448 15.55 8.99 -30.15
CA GLN A 448 16.78 9.14 -30.93
C GLN A 448 17.94 8.29 -30.38
N ALA A 449 18.06 8.21 -29.05
CA ALA A 449 19.05 7.40 -28.35
C ALA A 449 18.72 5.90 -28.39
N TRP A 450 17.56 5.52 -27.86
CA TRP A 450 17.28 4.13 -27.46
C TRP A 450 16.37 3.35 -28.41
N PHE A 451 15.73 3.97 -29.41
CA PHE A 451 14.91 3.22 -30.37
C PHE A 451 15.74 2.22 -31.18
N GLY A 452 16.93 2.62 -31.65
CA GLY A 452 17.86 1.73 -32.36
C GLY A 452 18.28 0.51 -31.52
N PRO A 453 18.84 0.70 -30.31
CA PRO A 453 19.06 -0.35 -29.32
C PRO A 453 17.86 -1.28 -29.09
N MET A 454 16.68 -0.70 -28.83
CA MET A 454 15.44 -1.47 -28.61
C MET A 454 15.04 -2.32 -29.82
N LEU A 455 15.16 -1.80 -31.05
CA LEU A 455 14.91 -2.59 -32.26
C LEU A 455 15.89 -3.77 -32.40
N LEU A 456 17.14 -3.64 -31.94
CA LEU A 456 18.14 -4.70 -31.98
C LEU A 456 17.84 -5.78 -30.91
N ASP A 457 17.53 -5.38 -29.68
CA ASP A 457 17.40 -6.32 -28.56
C ASP A 457 15.98 -6.86 -28.33
N PHE A 458 14.97 -6.41 -29.09
CA PHE A 458 13.58 -6.84 -28.90
C PHE A 458 13.40 -8.37 -28.93
N GLY A 459 14.10 -9.09 -29.82
CA GLY A 459 14.13 -10.55 -29.83
C GLY A 459 14.66 -11.19 -28.53
N TRP A 460 15.52 -10.51 -27.77
CA TRP A 460 15.95 -10.95 -26.43
C TRP A 460 14.93 -10.56 -25.35
N LEU A 461 14.37 -9.35 -25.39
CA LEU A 461 13.27 -8.93 -24.51
C LEU A 461 12.06 -9.88 -24.61
N GLN A 462 11.73 -10.34 -25.82
CA GLN A 462 10.63 -11.27 -26.09
C GLN A 462 10.87 -12.68 -25.50
N ARG A 463 12.13 -13.15 -25.50
CA ARG A 463 12.55 -14.44 -24.93
C ARG A 463 12.65 -14.36 -23.39
N CYS A 464 13.31 -13.32 -22.89
CA CYS A 464 13.62 -13.11 -21.47
C CYS A 464 12.79 -11.93 -20.94
N LYS A 465 11.50 -12.14 -20.64
CA LYS A 465 10.62 -11.00 -20.34
C LYS A 465 10.90 -10.30 -19.00
N LYS A 466 11.39 -11.01 -17.97
CA LYS A 466 11.60 -10.48 -16.59
C LYS A 466 10.46 -9.53 -16.12
N GLY A 467 9.20 -9.92 -16.34
CA GLY A 467 8.00 -9.14 -15.97
C GLY A 467 7.44 -8.18 -17.04
N LEU A 468 8.14 -7.92 -18.14
CA LEU A 468 7.69 -7.00 -19.20
C LEU A 468 6.48 -7.55 -19.99
N ASP A 469 5.43 -6.73 -20.13
CA ASP A 469 4.40 -6.94 -21.15
C ASP A 469 4.89 -6.45 -22.51
N MET A 470 5.26 -7.40 -23.36
CA MET A 470 5.71 -7.14 -24.73
C MET A 470 4.65 -6.47 -25.62
N LYS A 471 3.35 -6.71 -25.39
CA LYS A 471 2.29 -6.05 -26.17
C LYS A 471 2.11 -4.60 -25.75
N ALA A 472 2.14 -4.33 -24.44
CA ALA A 472 2.17 -2.98 -23.92
C ALA A 472 3.39 -2.21 -24.45
N LEU A 473 4.57 -2.86 -24.53
CA LEU A 473 5.77 -2.28 -25.11
C LEU A 473 5.61 -1.93 -26.60
N GLU A 474 5.09 -2.84 -27.44
CA GLU A 474 4.87 -2.60 -28.87
C GLU A 474 3.88 -1.43 -29.11
N GLU A 475 2.74 -1.44 -28.41
CA GLU A 475 1.77 -0.34 -28.45
C GLU A 475 2.43 0.97 -27.97
N ALA A 476 3.13 0.95 -26.84
CA ALA A 476 3.70 2.15 -26.23
C ALA A 476 4.82 2.79 -27.05
N MET A 477 5.73 2.00 -27.65
CA MET A 477 6.71 2.49 -28.63
C MET A 477 6.00 3.14 -29.82
N GLY A 478 4.96 2.50 -30.35
CA GLY A 478 4.15 3.01 -31.46
C GLY A 478 3.39 4.31 -31.14
N GLN A 479 2.80 4.41 -29.95
CA GLN A 479 2.13 5.63 -29.48
C GLN A 479 3.13 6.77 -29.26
N THR A 480 4.28 6.49 -28.61
CA THR A 480 5.32 7.51 -28.35
C THR A 480 5.83 8.11 -29.67
N LEU A 481 6.14 7.26 -30.66
CA LEU A 481 6.50 7.67 -32.02
C LEU A 481 5.48 8.62 -32.64
N LEU A 482 4.19 8.29 -32.54
CA LEU A 482 3.10 9.10 -33.09
C LEU A 482 2.94 10.49 -32.43
N THR A 483 3.65 10.78 -31.33
CA THR A 483 3.68 12.11 -30.68
C THR A 483 4.79 13.04 -31.18
N LEU A 484 5.75 12.56 -31.98
CA LEU A 484 6.86 13.37 -32.49
C LEU A 484 6.47 14.19 -33.75
N PRO A 485 7.22 15.23 -34.14
CA PRO A 485 7.07 15.89 -35.44
C PRO A 485 7.22 14.91 -36.63
N LEU A 486 6.46 15.11 -37.71
CA LEU A 486 6.38 14.17 -38.86
C LEU A 486 7.74 13.80 -39.47
N LYS A 487 8.71 14.73 -39.49
CA LYS A 487 10.09 14.48 -39.97
C LYS A 487 10.80 13.41 -39.12
N GLN A 488 10.64 13.44 -37.80
CA GLN A 488 11.19 12.44 -36.89
C GLN A 488 10.42 11.12 -37.00
N GLN A 489 9.08 11.17 -37.10
CA GLN A 489 8.26 9.97 -37.33
C GLN A 489 8.74 9.20 -38.57
N TYR A 490 8.93 9.90 -39.71
CA TYR A 490 9.41 9.29 -40.95
C TYR A 490 10.75 8.56 -40.76
N MET A 491 11.76 9.22 -40.16
CA MET A 491 13.09 8.61 -39.97
C MET A 491 13.01 7.32 -39.14
N LEU A 492 12.27 7.35 -38.03
CA LEU A 492 12.16 6.21 -37.11
C LEU A 492 11.28 5.09 -37.70
N PHE A 493 10.18 5.40 -38.40
CA PHE A 493 9.39 4.40 -39.11
C PHE A 493 10.16 3.74 -40.26
N MET A 494 11.02 4.47 -40.98
CA MET A 494 11.89 3.87 -42.00
C MET A 494 13.01 3.01 -41.39
N GLN A 495 13.57 3.40 -40.24
CA GLN A 495 14.50 2.58 -39.48
C GLN A 495 13.86 1.27 -39.00
N TRP A 496 12.64 1.36 -38.43
CA TRP A 496 11.84 0.20 -38.05
C TRP A 496 11.57 -0.72 -39.25
N PHE A 497 11.08 -0.17 -40.36
CA PHE A 497 10.76 -0.96 -41.56
C PHE A 497 11.98 -1.72 -42.10
N ARG A 498 13.17 -1.10 -42.10
CA ARG A 498 14.46 -1.74 -42.43
C ARG A 498 14.92 -2.81 -41.43
N CYS A 499 14.47 -2.77 -40.18
CA CYS A 499 14.75 -3.80 -39.18
C CYS A 499 13.77 -4.96 -39.30
N PHE A 500 12.47 -4.65 -39.35
CA PHE A 500 11.37 -5.62 -39.45
C PHE A 500 11.47 -6.47 -40.71
N SER A 501 11.79 -5.87 -41.87
CA SER A 501 12.03 -6.60 -43.13
C SER A 501 13.23 -7.56 -43.11
N LYS A 502 14.17 -7.42 -42.16
CA LYS A 502 15.32 -8.32 -41.99
C LYS A 502 15.12 -9.37 -40.90
N ARG A 503 14.24 -9.12 -39.94
CA ARG A 503 14.16 -9.88 -38.67
C ARG A 503 12.77 -10.37 -38.29
N GLY A 504 11.73 -9.95 -39.01
CA GLY A 504 10.35 -10.35 -38.76
C GLY A 504 9.93 -10.15 -37.30
N THR A 505 9.51 -11.24 -36.65
CA THR A 505 8.97 -11.25 -35.29
C THR A 505 9.98 -10.96 -34.17
N GLU A 506 11.28 -10.87 -34.45
CA GLU A 506 12.27 -10.36 -33.48
C GLU A 506 12.34 -8.82 -33.40
N CYS A 507 11.49 -8.12 -34.14
CA CYS A 507 11.37 -6.67 -34.19
C CYS A 507 9.95 -6.28 -33.73
N PRO A 508 9.76 -5.20 -32.93
CA PRO A 508 8.45 -4.85 -32.40
C PRO A 508 7.42 -4.60 -33.52
N ASN A 509 6.19 -5.08 -33.35
CA ASN A 509 5.13 -4.93 -34.33
C ASN A 509 4.45 -3.54 -34.28
N LEU A 510 5.15 -2.54 -34.83
CA LEU A 510 4.66 -1.16 -34.88
C LEU A 510 3.63 -0.90 -36.00
N SER A 511 3.10 -1.94 -36.65
CA SER A 511 2.22 -1.85 -37.83
C SER A 511 0.98 -0.97 -37.61
N LYS A 512 0.38 -1.02 -36.42
CA LYS A 512 -0.75 -0.16 -36.01
C LYS A 512 -0.37 1.32 -36.07
N ALA A 513 0.79 1.67 -35.54
CA ALA A 513 1.29 3.05 -35.53
C ALA A 513 1.73 3.50 -36.94
N PHE A 514 2.40 2.63 -37.68
CA PHE A 514 2.80 2.90 -39.08
C PHE A 514 1.59 3.21 -39.97
N GLN A 515 0.48 2.46 -39.86
CA GLN A 515 -0.75 2.74 -40.61
C GLN A 515 -1.37 4.09 -40.24
N ILE A 516 -1.34 4.49 -38.96
CA ILE A 516 -1.85 5.79 -38.51
C ILE A 516 -0.97 6.93 -39.07
N TRP A 517 0.35 6.79 -39.00
CA TRP A 517 1.31 7.75 -39.56
C TRP A 517 1.17 7.88 -41.08
N TRP A 518 1.06 6.75 -41.80
CA TRP A 518 0.90 6.73 -43.26
C TRP A 518 -0.37 7.47 -43.69
N ARG A 519 -1.53 7.15 -43.08
CA ARG A 519 -2.79 7.86 -43.36
C ARG A 519 -2.67 9.35 -43.08
N ARG A 520 -2.10 9.76 -41.95
CA ARG A 520 -1.89 11.18 -41.59
C ARG A 520 -0.96 11.92 -42.57
N SER A 521 0.04 11.22 -43.13
CA SER A 521 1.05 11.83 -44.00
C SER A 521 0.58 11.98 -45.46
N PHE A 522 -0.24 11.06 -45.97
CA PHE A 522 -0.62 11.02 -47.38
C PHE A 522 -2.08 11.43 -47.67
N ALA A 523 -3.02 11.30 -46.71
CA ALA A 523 -4.44 11.56 -46.99
C ALA A 523 -4.80 13.04 -47.26
N LYS A 524 -3.91 13.99 -46.96
CA LYS A 524 -4.09 15.41 -47.31
C LYS A 524 -3.60 15.79 -48.72
N GLY A 525 -2.89 14.90 -49.42
CA GLY A 525 -2.37 15.18 -50.77
C GLY A 525 -3.43 15.11 -51.88
N SER A 526 -4.62 14.59 -51.59
CA SER A 526 -5.69 14.35 -52.57
C SER A 526 -6.79 15.42 -52.61
N GLU A 527 -6.82 16.36 -51.66
CA GLU A 527 -7.88 17.38 -51.56
C GLU A 527 -7.50 18.71 -52.24
N THR A 528 -6.21 18.94 -52.53
CA THR A 528 -5.67 20.23 -53.00
C THR A 528 -5.66 20.43 -54.53
N TYR A 529 -6.39 19.61 -55.30
CA TYR A 529 -6.42 19.66 -56.78
C TYR A 529 -7.81 19.93 -57.38
N ILE A 530 -8.76 20.44 -56.59
CA ILE A 530 -10.16 20.67 -57.01
C ILE A 530 -10.54 22.18 -57.06
N PHE A 531 -9.69 23.08 -56.56
CA PHE A 531 -10.00 24.51 -56.41
C PHE A 531 -9.12 25.48 -57.23
N GLU A 532 -8.85 25.16 -58.51
CA GLU A 532 -8.31 26.15 -59.45
C GLU A 532 -8.83 25.93 -60.88
N SER A 533 -10.10 26.26 -61.10
CA SER A 533 -10.75 26.35 -62.43
C SER A 533 -12.07 27.13 -62.35
N ARG A 534 -11.98 28.47 -62.27
CA ARG A 534 -13.05 29.44 -62.55
C ARG A 534 -12.45 30.75 -63.03
#